data_AF-A0A7J2V0X3-F1
#
_entry.id   AF-A0A7J2V0X3-F1
#
_cell.length_a   1.000
_cell.length_b   1.000
_cell.length_c   1.000
_cell.angle_alpha   90.00
_cell.angle_beta   90.00
_cell.angle_gamma   90.00
#
_symmetry.space_group_name_H-M   'P 1'
#
loop_
_entity.id
_entity.type
_entity.pdbx_description
1 polymer ?
#
loop_
_entity_poly.entity_id
_entity_poly.type
_entity_poly.pdbx_seq_one_letter_code
_entity_poly.pdbx_strand_id
1 'polypeptide(L)' 'MACRVIAISGTPGVGKSTIANIVSRILNAEVIDLSELVIKKRLYSDYDEKRKSYI' A
#
# COMPACT_ATOMS: atom_id res chain seq x y z
N MET A 1 -12.72 -19.24 10.00
CA MET A 1 -13.00 -17.79 9.81
C MET A 1 -12.27 -17.36 8.54
N ALA A 2 -12.98 -16.83 7.55
CA ALA A 2 -12.37 -16.47 6.26
C ALA A 2 -11.99 -14.99 6.25
N CYS A 3 -10.72 -14.69 5.94
CA CYS A 3 -10.25 -13.32 5.73
C CYS A 3 -10.32 -12.99 4.23
N ARG A 4 -10.93 -11.85 3.87
CA ARG A 4 -10.94 -11.35 2.49
C ARG A 4 -9.88 -10.27 2.34
N VAL A 5 -9.08 -10.35 1.28
CA VAL A 5 -8.05 -9.38 0.95
C VAL A 5 -8.43 -8.68 -0.36
N ILE A 6 -8.31 -7.36 -0.38
CA ILE A 6 -8.56 -6.53 -1.57
C ILE A 6 -7.25 -5.82 -1.90
N ALA A 7 -6.71 -6.08 -3.10
CA ALA A 7 -5.53 -5.40 -3.61
C ALA A 7 -5.95 -4.24 -4.52
N ILE A 8 -5.48 -3.03 -4.22
CA ILE A 8 -5.73 -1.83 -5.02
C ILE A 8 -4.42 -1.40 -5.67
N SER A 9 -4.35 -1.48 -7.00
CA SER A 9 -3.17 -1.14 -7.80
C SER A 9 -3.49 -0.08 -8.86
N GLY A 10 -2.46 0.44 -9.53
CA GLY A 10 -2.54 1.56 -10.48
C GLY A 10 -1.35 2.50 -10.33
N THR A 11 -1.16 3.39 -11.32
CA THR A 11 -0.03 4.32 -11.36
C THR A 11 -0.06 5.33 -10.19
N PRO A 12 1.08 5.89 -9.75
CA PRO A 12 1.09 6.94 -8.74
C PRO A 12 0.15 8.10 -9.11
N GLY A 13 -0.60 8.62 -8.13
CA GLY A 13 -1.52 9.75 -8.34
C GLY A 13 -2.96 9.41 -8.75
N VAL A 14 -3.30 8.17 -9.15
CA VAL A 14 -4.67 7.80 -9.60
C VAL A 14 -5.72 7.70 -8.48
N GLY A 15 -5.37 8.04 -7.23
CA GLY A 15 -6.32 8.04 -6.10
C GLY A 15 -6.47 6.71 -5.34
N LYS A 16 -5.53 5.76 -5.48
CA LYS A 16 -5.56 4.46 -4.79
C LYS A 16 -5.76 4.58 -3.28
N SER A 17 -4.93 5.39 -2.61
CA SER A 17 -4.99 5.58 -1.16
C SER A 17 -6.31 6.22 -0.72
N THR A 18 -6.88 7.10 -1.56
CA THR A 18 -8.20 7.68 -1.32
C THR A 18 -9.29 6.60 -1.36
N ILE A 19 -9.31 5.77 -2.40
CA ILE A 19 -10.29 4.67 -2.52
C ILE A 19 -10.10 3.63 -1.42
N ALA A 20 -8.86 3.26 -1.08
CA ALA A 20 -8.57 2.32 0.00
C ALA A 20 -9.18 2.78 1.33
N ASN A 21 -9.03 4.07 1.67
CA ASN A 21 -9.60 4.66 2.88
C ASN A 21 -11.13 4.77 2.86
N ILE A 22 -11.74 4.97 1.69
CA ILE A 22 -13.21 4.98 1.56
C ILE A 22 -13.75 3.56 1.74
N VAL A 23 -13.18 2.58 1.04
CA VAL A 23 -13.60 1.18 1.09
C VAL A 23 -13.42 0.59 2.48
N SER A 24 -12.32 0.92 3.17
CA SER A 24 -12.08 0.41 4.53
C SER A 24 -13.13 0.86 5.53
N ARG A 25 -13.60 2.11 5.43
CA ARG A 25 -14.70 2.62 6.27
C ARG A 25 -16.02 1.91 6.00
N ILE A 26 -16.31 1.59 4.74
CA ILE A 26 -17.55 0.90 4.34
C ILE A 26 -17.53 -0.55 4.82
N LEU A 27 -16.39 -1.23 4.71
CA LEU A 27 -16.24 -2.65 5.03
C LEU A 27 -15.77 -2.92 6.47
N ASN A 28 -15.53 -1.86 7.26
CA ASN A 28 -14.85 -1.93 8.55
C ASN A 28 -13.56 -2.77 8.47
N ALA A 29 -12.74 -2.49 7.45
CA ALA A 29 -11.53 -3.24 7.14
C ALA A 29 -10.26 -2.45 7.53
N GLU A 30 -9.17 -3.18 7.72
CA GLU A 30 -7.84 -2.59 7.91
C GLU A 30 -7.25 -2.12 6.57
N VAL A 31 -6.61 -0.95 6.56
CA VAL A 31 -5.85 -0.46 5.40
C VAL A 31 -4.38 -0.76 5.63
N ILE A 32 -3.76 -1.46 4.69
CA ILE A 32 -2.32 -1.70 4.67
C ILE A 32 -1.73 -0.91 3.50
N ASP A 33 -0.96 0.13 3.80
CA ASP A 33 -0.12 0.79 2.80
C ASP A 33 1.17 -0.01 2.63
N LEU A 34 1.34 -0.61 1.44
CA LEU A 34 2.48 -1.47 1.14
C LEU A 34 3.81 -0.70 1.17
N SER A 35 3.84 0.54 0.67
CA SER A 35 5.04 1.36 0.63
C SER A 35 5.51 1.71 2.04
N GLU A 36 4.57 2.13 2.90
CA GLU A 36 4.88 2.41 4.31
C GLU A 36 5.32 1.14 5.05
N LEU A 37 4.61 0.03 4.83
CA LEU A 37 4.92 -1.26 5.47
C LEU A 37 6.33 -1.72 5.12
N VAL A 38 6.72 -1.68 3.84
CA VAL A 38 8.04 -2.09 3.36
C VAL A 38 9.14 -1.24 4.00
N ILE A 39 8.95 0.08 4.09
CA ILE A 39 9.92 0.98 4.72
C ILE A 39 10.04 0.70 6.22
N LYS A 40 8.90 0.64 6.93
CA LYS A 40 8.82 0.44 8.38
C LYS A 40 9.41 -0.90 8.81
N LYS A 41 9.21 -1.95 8.01
CA LYS A 41 9.69 -3.31 8.28
C LYS A 41 11.06 -3.60 7.65
N ARG A 42 11.67 -2.62 6.96
CA ARG A 42 12.93 -2.78 6.23
C ARG A 42 12.90 -3.97 5.25
N LEU A 43 11.80 -4.11 4.51
CA LEU A 43 11.57 -5.19 3.53
C LEU A 43 12.08 -4.78 2.14
N TYR A 44 13.27 -4.22 2.08
CA TYR A 44 13.94 -3.80 0.85
C TYR A 44 15.40 -4.25 0.92
N SER A 45 16.01 -4.39 -0.24
CA SER A 45 17.40 -4.81 -0.41
C SER A 45 18.32 -3.62 -0.67
N ASP A 46 17.84 -2.60 -1.37
CA ASP A 46 18.64 -1.46 -1.79
C ASP A 46 17.78 -0.18 -1.97
N TYR A 47 18.42 0.94 -2.26
CA TYR A 47 17.80 2.20 -2.63
C TYR A 47 18.22 2.64 -4.03
N ASP A 48 17.26 2.68 -4.95
CA ASP A 48 17.47 3.19 -6.30
C ASP A 48 17.48 4.72 -6.29
N GLU A 49 18.67 5.32 -6.24
CA GLU A 49 18.90 6.77 -6.24
C GLU A 49 18.29 7.49 -7.45
N LYS A 50 18.25 6.83 -8.63
CA LYS A 50 17.69 7.44 -9.85
C LYS A 50 16.18 7.60 -9.73
N ARG A 51 15.52 6.60 -9.13
CA ARG A 51 14.08 6.58 -8.91
C ARG A 51 13.65 7.15 -7.57
N LYS A 52 14.61 7.42 -6.69
CA LYS A 52 14.41 7.83 -5.29
C LYS A 52 13.46 6.88 -4.55
N SER A 53 13.64 5.57 -4.74
CA SER A 53 12.74 4.52 -4.24
C SER A 53 13.52 3.33 -3.69
N TYR A 54 12.99 2.72 -2.63
CA TYR A 54 13.47 1.42 -2.14
C TYR A 54 13.09 0.29 -3.09
N ILE A 55 13.99 -0.69 -3.26
CA ILE A 55 13.82 -1.89 -4.09
C ILE A 55 14.17 -3.19 -3.37
#